data_AF-A0A7S0V536-F1
#
_entry.id   AF-A0A7S0V536-F1
#
_cell.length_a   1.000
_cell.length_b   1.000
_cell.length_c   1.000
_cell.angle_alpha   90.00
_cell.angle_beta   90.00
_cell.angle_gamma   90.00
#
_symmetry.space_group_name_H-M   'P 1'
#
loop_
_entity.id
_entity.type
_entity.pdbx_description
1 polymer ?
#
loop_
_entity_poly.entity_id
_entity_poly.type
_entity_poly.pdbx_seq_one_letter_code
_entity_poly.pdbx_strand_id
1 'polypeptide(L)'
;EGLHEGALQEPCVLAVRDALGPACRAAFGRSSTESALQRQVAAALLELGLECEGEAVDPASGYSIDVLVRMRDGPESVGIAVEVDGPAHFLAGPRARAR
;
A
#
# COMPACT_ATOMS: atom_id res chain seq x y z
N GLU A 1 5.47 -7.39 18.36
CA GLU A 1 6.93 -7.19 18.28
C GLU A 1 7.18 -5.68 18.20
N GLY A 2 7.34 -5.02 19.34
CA GLY A 2 7.43 -3.56 19.42
C GLY A 2 8.79 -3.07 18.96
N LEU A 3 8.83 -2.09 18.06
CA LEU A 3 10.03 -1.30 17.81
C LEU A 3 10.52 -0.77 19.16
N HIS A 4 11.75 -1.09 19.54
CA HIS A 4 12.34 -0.59 20.79
C HIS A 4 12.24 0.94 20.83
N GLU A 5 11.43 1.49 21.73
CA GLU A 5 11.21 2.94 21.89
C GLU A 5 12.52 3.74 22.03
N GLY A 6 13.60 3.10 22.50
CA GLY A 6 14.94 3.70 22.57
C GLY A 6 15.57 4.02 21.22
N ALA A 7 15.29 3.25 20.15
CA ALA A 7 15.86 3.48 18.82
C ALA A 7 15.29 4.75 18.15
N LEU A 8 14.05 5.12 18.49
CA LEU A 8 13.41 6.34 17.97
C LEU A 8 13.91 7.62 18.67
N GLN A 9 14.69 7.49 19.74
CA GLN A 9 15.27 8.61 20.49
C GLN A 9 16.76 8.83 20.18
N GLU A 10 17.36 8.04 19.28
CA GLU A 10 18.74 8.27 18.87
C GLU A 10 18.88 9.65 18.19
N PRO A 11 19.93 10.43 18.51
CA PRO A 11 20.10 11.78 17.96
C PRO A 11 20.09 11.82 16.43
N CYS A 12 20.61 10.78 15.76
CA CYS A 12 20.58 10.68 14.30
C CYS A 12 19.17 10.47 13.75
N VAL A 13 18.35 9.65 14.41
CA VAL A 13 16.95 9.39 14.04
C VAL A 13 16.11 10.64 14.24
N LEU A 14 16.32 11.36 15.34
CA LEU A 14 15.66 12.64 15.61
C LEU A 14 16.04 13.71 14.57
N ALA A 15 17.33 13.80 14.20
CA ALA A 15 17.78 14.74 13.18
C ALA A 15 17.14 14.45 11.80
N VAL A 16 17.04 13.18 11.40
CA VAL A 16 16.36 12.78 10.16
C VAL A 16 14.87 13.10 10.22
N ARG A 17 14.20 12.77 11.32
CA ARG A 17 12.79 13.07 11.55
C ARG A 17 12.50 14.57 11.46
N ASP A 18 13.34 15.39 12.08
CA ASP A 18 13.11 16.83 12.15
C ASP A 18 13.40 17.50 10.79
N ALA A 19 14.42 17.03 10.07
CA ALA A 19 14.76 17.54 8.75
C ALA A 19 13.77 17.12 7.65
N LEU A 20 13.34 15.85 7.64
CA LEU A 20 12.53 15.28 6.56
C LEU A 20 11.05 15.12 6.91
N GLY A 21 10.71 14.99 8.19
CA GLY A 21 9.36 14.67 8.65
C GLY A 21 8.26 15.58 8.09
N PRO A 22 8.41 16.92 8.10
CA PRO A 22 7.43 17.81 7.49
C PRO A 22 7.25 17.56 5.98
N ALA A 23 8.35 17.42 5.23
CA ALA A 23 8.30 17.17 3.79
C ALA A 23 7.72 15.80 3.46
N CYS A 24 8.11 14.76 4.20
CA CYS A 24 7.55 13.41 4.08
C CYS A 24 6.06 13.39 4.38
N ARG A 25 5.59 14.07 5.44
CA ARG A 25 4.14 14.19 5.73
C ARG A 25 3.39 14.91 4.61
N ALA A 26 3.94 16.01 4.11
CA ALA A 26 3.34 16.75 3.01
C ALA A 26 3.29 15.93 1.70
N ALA A 27 4.29 15.08 1.45
CA ALA A 27 4.32 14.17 0.31
C ALA A 27 3.33 13.01 0.50
N PHE A 28 3.29 12.41 1.70
CA PHE A 28 2.40 11.30 2.04
C PHE A 28 0.91 11.70 1.94
N GLY A 29 0.56 12.94 2.29
CA GLY A 29 -0.80 13.45 2.16
C GLY A 29 -1.24 13.78 0.73
N ARG A 30 -0.39 13.58 -0.28
CA ARG A 30 -0.79 13.75 -1.69
C ARG A 30 -1.49 12.48 -2.16
N SER A 31 -2.73 12.63 -2.63
CA SER A 31 -3.44 11.51 -3.26
C SER A 31 -2.66 11.03 -4.49
N SER A 32 -2.25 9.76 -4.50
CA SER A 32 -1.90 9.07 -5.73
C SER A 32 -3.15 8.80 -6.55
N THR A 33 -2.98 8.71 -7.86
CA THR A 33 -4.04 8.23 -8.76
C THR A 33 -3.81 6.75 -9.01
N GLU A 34 -4.87 5.97 -8.93
CA GLU A 34 -4.85 4.54 -9.24
C GLU A 34 -4.21 4.30 -10.62
N SER A 35 -3.23 3.41 -10.66
CA SER A 35 -2.52 3.00 -11.86
C SER A 35 -3.37 2.08 -12.75
N ALA A 36 -2.98 1.95 -14.01
CA ALA A 36 -3.62 1.00 -14.91
C ALA A 36 -3.46 -0.47 -14.46
N LEU A 37 -2.35 -0.79 -13.80
CA LEU A 37 -2.08 -2.13 -13.30
C LEU A 37 -2.97 -2.46 -12.10
N GLN A 38 -3.13 -1.53 -11.14
CA GLN A 38 -4.07 -1.67 -10.01
C GLN A 38 -5.49 -1.97 -10.53
N ARG A 39 -5.99 -1.20 -11.51
CA ARG A 39 -7.30 -1.45 -12.14
C ARG A 39 -7.43 -2.83 -12.77
N GLN A 40 -6.38 -3.31 -13.43
CA GLN A 40 -6.38 -4.64 -14.05
C GLN A 40 -6.43 -5.75 -13.00
N VAL A 41 -5.70 -5.60 -11.90
CA VAL A 41 -5.76 -6.53 -10.77
C VAL A 41 -7.15 -6.53 -10.12
N ALA A 42 -7.73 -5.36 -9.86
CA ALA A 42 -9.08 -5.24 -9.33
C ALA A 42 -10.12 -5.91 -10.26
N ALA A 43 -10.04 -5.68 -11.57
CA ALA A 43 -10.91 -6.32 -12.54
C ALA A 43 -10.80 -7.86 -12.51
N ALA A 44 -9.58 -8.39 -12.44
CA ALA A 44 -9.37 -9.84 -12.34
C ALA A 44 -9.94 -10.43 -11.05
N LEU A 45 -9.87 -9.72 -9.92
CA LEU A 45 -10.48 -10.15 -8.65
C LEU A 45 -12.01 -10.17 -8.75
N LEU A 46 -12.61 -9.16 -9.40
CA LEU A 46 -14.05 -9.14 -9.67
C LEU A 46 -14.48 -10.30 -10.59
N GLU A 47 -13.70 -10.64 -11.60
CA GLU A 47 -13.96 -11.79 -12.49
C GLU A 47 -13.93 -13.13 -11.75
N LEU A 48 -13.18 -13.23 -10.64
CA LEU A 48 -13.19 -14.37 -9.74
C LEU A 48 -14.41 -14.41 -8.81
N GLY A 49 -15.31 -13.42 -8.90
CA GLY A 49 -16.50 -13.30 -8.06
C GLY A 49 -16.23 -12.75 -6.67
N LEU A 50 -15.07 -12.11 -6.46
CA LEU A 50 -14.72 -11.49 -5.18
C LEU A 50 -15.31 -10.08 -5.10
N GLU A 51 -15.72 -9.68 -3.90
CA GLU A 51 -16.12 -8.30 -3.61
C GLU A 51 -14.87 -7.50 -3.29
N CYS A 52 -14.56 -6.44 -4.06
CA CYS A 52 -13.38 -5.62 -3.80
C CYS A 52 -13.60 -4.12 -4.01
N GLU A 53 -12.77 -3.33 -3.35
CA GLU A 53 -12.74 -1.87 -3.41
C GLU A 53 -11.30 -1.42 -3.75
N GLY A 54 -11.13 -0.68 -4.85
CA GLY A 54 -9.83 -0.10 -5.22
C GLY A 54 -9.58 1.22 -4.48
N GLU A 55 -8.31 1.51 -4.17
CA GLU A 55 -7.87 2.69 -3.39
C GLU A 55 -8.68 2.85 -2.09
N ALA A 56 -8.85 1.74 -1.36
CA ALA A 56 -9.63 1.71 -0.13
C ALA A 56 -8.88 2.43 0.99
N VAL A 57 -9.47 3.50 1.52
CA VAL A 57 -8.84 4.31 2.57
C VAL A 57 -9.27 3.80 3.94
N ASP A 58 -8.29 3.39 4.76
CA ASP A 58 -8.53 3.11 6.18
C ASP A 58 -8.89 4.42 6.91
N PRO A 59 -10.09 4.54 7.50
CA PRO A 59 -10.52 5.79 8.13
C PRO A 59 -9.74 6.14 9.40
N ALA A 60 -9.08 5.18 10.03
CA ALA A 60 -8.32 5.43 11.26
C ALA A 60 -6.93 6.02 10.97
N SER A 61 -6.21 5.48 9.98
CA SER A 61 -4.85 5.90 9.62
C SER A 61 -4.79 6.84 8.42
N GLY A 62 -5.83 6.88 7.59
CA GLY A 62 -5.83 7.56 6.30
C GLY A 62 -4.97 6.86 5.25
N TYR A 63 -4.49 5.64 5.51
CA TYR A 63 -3.69 4.85 4.56
C TYR A 63 -4.59 4.34 3.43
N SER A 64 -4.18 4.54 2.18
CA SER A 64 -4.84 3.95 1.01
C SER A 64 -4.26 2.56 0.74
N ILE A 65 -5.14 1.58 0.56
CA ILE A 65 -4.82 0.23 0.14
C ILE A 65 -5.18 0.14 -1.35
N ASP A 66 -4.24 -0.30 -2.18
CA ASP A 66 -4.43 -0.45 -3.62
C ASP A 66 -5.73 -1.18 -3.97
N VAL A 67 -5.94 -2.37 -3.39
CA VAL A 67 -7.21 -3.10 -3.48
C VAL A 67 -7.52 -3.80 -2.15
N LEU A 68 -8.72 -3.56 -1.61
CA LEU A 68 -9.27 -4.29 -0.46
C LEU A 68 -10.30 -5.30 -0.93
N VAL A 69 -10.04 -6.59 -0.71
CA VAL A 69 -11.00 -7.67 -0.96
C VAL A 69 -11.78 -7.97 0.31
N ARG A 70 -13.11 -8.02 0.21
CA ARG A 70 -14.01 -8.40 1.30
C ARG A 70 -14.41 -9.87 1.14
N MET A 71 -14.00 -10.69 2.09
CA MET A 71 -14.43 -12.08 2.21
C MET A 71 -15.45 -12.20 3.33
N ARG A 72 -16.55 -12.91 3.07
CA ARG A 72 -17.48 -13.34 4.12
C ARG A 72 -17.04 -14.73 4.58
N ASP A 73 -16.58 -14.83 5.83
CA ASP A 73 -16.32 -16.11 6.47
C ASP A 73 -17.25 -16.26 7.68
N GLY A 74 -18.44 -16.81 7.43
CA GLY A 74 -19.49 -16.90 8.42
C GLY A 74 -20.04 -15.53 8.86
N PRO A 75 -20.22 -15.26 10.16
CA PRO A 75 -20.75 -13.98 10.64
C PRO A 75 -19.74 -12.82 10.58
N GLU A 76 -18.46 -13.11 10.35
CA GLU A 76 -17.40 -12.12 10.34
C GLU A 76 -16.97 -11.82 8.90
N SER A 77 -16.76 -10.55 8.60
CA SER A 77 -16.16 -10.12 7.33
C SER A 77 -14.66 -9.94 7.53
N VAL A 78 -13.86 -10.67 6.76
CA VAL A 78 -12.40 -10.52 6.73
C VAL A 78 -12.01 -9.70 5.52
N GLY A 79 -11.20 -8.66 5.74
CA GLY A 79 -10.59 -7.86 4.68
C GLY A 79 -9.21 -8.40 4.32
N ILE A 80 -8.95 -8.62 3.02
CA ILE A 80 -7.62 -8.92 2.50
C ILE A 80 -7.12 -7.70 1.75
N ALA A 81 -6.01 -7.12 2.22
CA ALA A 81 -5.30 -6.07 1.51
C ALA A 81 -4.42 -6.67 0.41
N VAL A 82 -4.53 -6.14 -0.80
CA VAL A 82 -3.72 -6.51 -1.96
C VAL A 82 -2.97 -5.28 -2.43
N GLU A 83 -1.64 -5.32 -2.33
CA GLU A 83 -0.72 -4.31 -2.86
C GLU A 83 -0.27 -4.71 -4.28
N VAL A 84 -0.17 -3.75 -5.19
CA VAL A 84 0.13 -3.99 -6.60
C VAL A 84 1.46 -3.35 -6.99
N ASP A 85 2.53 -4.14 -6.89
CA ASP A 85 3.86 -3.73 -7.33
C ASP A 85 4.04 -3.84 -8.84
N GLY A 86 4.37 -2.71 -9.48
CA GLY A 86 4.67 -2.67 -10.90
C GLY A 86 6.06 -3.20 -11.28
N PRO A 87 6.34 -3.39 -12.59
CA PRO A 87 7.63 -3.92 -13.07
C PRO A 87 8.89 -3.11 -12.70
N ALA A 88 8.72 -1.89 -12.20
CA ALA A 88 9.85 -1.09 -11.71
C ALA A 88 10.41 -1.62 -10.37
N HIS A 89 9.66 -2.45 -9.64
CA HIS A 89 10.04 -2.96 -8.31
C HIS A 89 10.99 -4.17 -8.40
N PHE A 90 11.27 -4.71 -9.60
CA PHE A 90 12.23 -5.80 -9.78
C PHE A 90 13.68 -5.28 -9.65
N LEU A 91 14.38 -5.68 -8.58
CA LEU A 91 15.77 -5.23 -8.26
C LEU A 91 16.83 -5.67 -9.28
N ALA A 92 16.60 -6.79 -9.97
CA ALA A 92 17.32 -7.22 -11.17
C ALA A 92 16.53 -8.36 -11.83
N GLY A 93 16.08 -8.16 -13.07
CA GLY A 93 15.40 -9.18 -13.86
C GLY A 93 15.21 -8.68 -15.29
N PRO A 94 15.33 -9.54 -16.32
CA PRO A 94 15.45 -9.11 -17.70
C PRO A 94 14.25 -8.24 -18.06
N ARG A 95 14.50 -7.10 -18.71
CA ARG A 95 13.51 -6.49 -19.60
C ARG A 95 13.00 -7.64 -20.47
N ALA A 96 11.86 -8.20 -20.13
CA ALA A 96 11.20 -9.20 -20.93
C ALA A 96 10.93 -8.47 -22.24
N ARG A 97 11.80 -8.72 -23.23
CA ARG A 97 11.60 -8.26 -24.59
C ARG A 97 10.24 -8.83 -24.97
N ALA A 98 9.28 -7.95 -25.12
CA ALA A 98 8.00 -8.27 -25.72
C ALA A 98 8.29 -9.08 -27.00
N ARG A 99 7.63 -10.24 -27.09
CA ARG A 99 7.67 -11.12 -28.26
C ARG A 99 7.08 -10.40 -29.46
#